data_AF-A0AAQ4S4A1-F1
#
_entry.id   AF-A0AAQ4S4A1-F1
#
_cell.length_a   1.000
_cell.length_b   1.000
_cell.length_c   1.000
_cell.angle_alpha   90.00
_cell.angle_beta   90.00
_cell.angle_gamma   90.00
#
_symmetry.space_group_name_H-M   'P 1'
#
loop_
_entity.id
_entity.type
_entity.pdbx_description
1 polymer ?
#
loop_
_entity_poly.entity_id
_entity_poly.type
_entity_poly.pdbx_seq_one_letter_code
_entity_poly.pdbx_strand_id
1 'polypeptide(L)'
;MADGWREVFERSRVLPPPSQTVRLALDNHFTQSLGSQLTLSRLTAAHLPQAQETTGGGQEVTYQLRVTLFDRSHQHFFGNTWKSPSLRMKNKKIPVNEVLYFHTSLRLPSTVVVLELVSLSPRPDGSQQALGRGFAVLELFTNRPEAQAADGDRRLNLHHGSPRSLLHPLVKATDDCKERFFYILCIVIIY
;
A
#
# COMPACT_ATOMS: atom_id res chain seq x y z
N MET A 1 16.01 26.85 7.87
CA MET A 1 15.00 26.06 7.15
C MET A 1 14.57 24.96 8.11
N ALA A 2 13.49 25.18 8.85
CA ALA A 2 12.93 24.15 9.72
C ALA A 2 11.93 23.37 8.87
N ASP A 3 12.26 22.13 8.50
CA ASP A 3 11.21 21.16 8.18
C ASP A 3 10.19 21.25 9.32
N GLY A 4 8.93 21.52 8.98
CA GLY A 4 7.93 21.80 10.00
C GLY A 4 7.78 20.57 10.88
N TRP A 5 7.77 20.70 12.21
CA TRP A 5 7.58 19.57 13.14
C TRP A 5 6.42 18.63 12.76
N ARG A 6 5.41 19.17 12.08
CA ARG A 6 4.30 18.41 11.47
C ARG A 6 4.77 17.37 10.45
N GLU A 7 5.68 17.71 9.56
CA GLU A 7 6.22 16.81 8.53
C GLU A 7 7.04 15.70 9.16
N VAL A 8 7.85 16.03 10.17
CA VAL A 8 8.62 15.06 10.96
C VAL A 8 7.67 14.10 11.69
N PHE A 9 6.64 14.62 12.35
CA PHE A 9 5.64 13.80 13.03
C PHE A 9 4.91 12.86 12.05
N GLU A 10 4.44 13.37 10.91
CA GLU A 10 3.74 12.57 9.89
C GLU A 10 4.65 11.53 9.21
N ARG A 11 5.97 11.75 9.18
CA ARG A 11 6.96 10.77 8.69
C ARG A 11 7.30 9.71 9.73
N SER A 12 7.33 10.08 11.00
CA SER A 12 7.79 9.21 12.10
C SER A 12 6.65 8.55 12.89
N ARG A 13 5.40 8.74 12.46
CA ARG A 13 4.23 8.20 13.16
C ARG A 13 4.13 6.68 12.98
N VAL A 14 4.47 5.96 14.04
CA VAL A 14 4.24 4.51 14.18
C VAL A 14 2.93 4.28 14.93
N LEU A 15 2.01 3.52 14.34
CA LEU A 15 0.83 3.03 15.05
C LEU A 15 1.12 1.66 15.67
N PRO A 16 0.79 1.41 16.95
CA PRO A 16 1.00 0.10 17.54
C PRO A 16 0.04 -0.93 16.92
N PRO A 17 0.46 -2.21 16.80
CA PRO A 17 -0.45 -3.30 16.46
C PRO A 17 -1.49 -3.54 17.57
N PRO A 18 -2.62 -4.19 17.26
CA PRO A 18 -3.60 -4.55 18.28
C PRO A 18 -2.99 -5.51 19.32
N SER A 19 -3.25 -5.26 20.60
CA SER A 19 -2.67 -6.06 21.70
C SER A 19 -3.08 -7.53 21.64
N GLN A 20 -4.29 -7.81 21.18
CA GLN A 20 -4.81 -9.16 20.95
C GLN A 20 -3.98 -9.91 19.91
N THR A 21 -3.59 -9.25 18.82
CA THR A 21 -2.72 -9.79 17.76
C THR A 21 -1.33 -10.10 18.28
N VAL A 22 -0.76 -9.21 19.10
CA VAL A 22 0.55 -9.42 19.71
C VAL A 22 0.53 -10.65 20.62
N ARG A 23 -0.51 -10.79 21.45
CA ARG A 23 -0.68 -11.96 22.31
C ARG A 23 -0.83 -13.23 21.50
N LEU A 24 -1.69 -13.22 20.48
CA LEU A 24 -1.89 -14.38 19.62
C LEU A 24 -0.60 -14.79 18.91
N ALA A 25 0.21 -13.84 18.44
CA ALA A 25 1.51 -14.13 17.85
C ALA A 25 2.46 -14.80 18.86
N LEU A 26 2.47 -14.32 20.11
CA LEU A 26 3.25 -14.91 21.20
C LEU A 26 2.79 -16.35 21.53
N ASP A 27 1.48 -16.57 21.63
CA ASP A 27 0.87 -17.88 21.92
C ASP A 27 1.17 -18.89 20.80
N ASN A 28 1.33 -18.43 19.55
CA ASN A 28 1.75 -19.24 18.41
C ASN A 28 3.27 -19.34 18.25
N HIS A 29 4.04 -18.97 19.28
CA HIS A 29 5.51 -18.98 19.28
C HIS A 29 6.17 -18.15 18.18
N PHE A 30 5.48 -17.12 17.65
CA PHE A 30 6.07 -16.15 16.73
C PHE A 30 6.84 -15.06 17.48
N THR A 31 7.90 -15.47 18.19
CA THR A 31 8.72 -14.58 19.02
C THR A 31 9.83 -13.90 18.22
N GLN A 32 10.32 -14.53 17.16
CA GLN A 32 11.34 -13.96 16.29
C GLN A 32 10.72 -13.07 15.22
N SER A 33 11.31 -11.88 15.06
CA SER A 33 11.05 -10.98 13.94
C SER A 33 11.68 -11.52 12.67
N LEU A 34 10.91 -11.61 11.59
CA LEU A 34 11.39 -12.02 10.27
C LEU A 34 11.50 -10.77 9.38
N GLY A 35 12.64 -10.63 8.71
CA GLY A 35 12.80 -9.64 7.65
C GLY A 35 12.14 -10.14 6.37
N SER A 36 11.60 -9.22 5.58
CA SER A 36 11.04 -9.52 4.26
C SER A 36 11.33 -8.36 3.32
N GLN A 37 11.46 -8.69 2.04
CA GLN A 37 11.69 -7.73 0.97
C GLN A 37 10.51 -7.73 0.00
N LEU A 38 10.05 -6.52 -0.33
CA LEU A 38 9.03 -6.28 -1.34
C LEU A 38 9.58 -5.35 -2.42
N THR A 39 9.76 -5.87 -3.63
CA THR A 39 10.18 -5.10 -4.80
C THR A 39 8.96 -4.66 -5.59
N LEU A 40 8.84 -3.36 -5.84
CA LEU A 40 7.77 -2.74 -6.60
C LEU A 40 8.35 -2.21 -7.91
N SER A 41 8.00 -2.80 -9.05
CA SER A 41 8.62 -2.43 -10.33
C SER A 41 7.81 -1.36 -11.06
N ARG A 42 6.57 -1.66 -11.42
CA ARG A 42 5.75 -0.81 -12.28
C ARG A 42 4.27 -0.98 -12.03
N LEU A 43 3.55 0.13 -12.05
CA LEU A 43 2.10 0.16 -12.06
C LEU A 43 1.60 0.50 -13.47
N THR A 44 0.72 -0.33 -14.02
CA THR A 44 0.01 -0.07 -15.27
C THR A 44 -1.37 0.46 -14.95
N ALA A 45 -1.66 1.67 -15.44
CA ALA A 45 -2.89 2.38 -15.16
C ALA A 45 -3.61 2.80 -16.44
N ALA A 46 -4.24 1.84 -17.09
CA ALA A 46 -4.94 2.06 -18.35
C ALA A 46 -6.11 3.05 -18.24
N HIS A 47 -6.74 3.14 -17.05
CA HIS A 47 -7.95 3.91 -16.79
C HIS A 47 -7.73 5.24 -16.06
N LEU A 48 -6.49 5.57 -15.64
CA LEU A 48 -6.20 6.87 -15.05
C LEU A 48 -6.17 7.94 -16.16
N PRO A 49 -6.80 9.11 -15.95
CA PRO A 49 -6.65 10.23 -16.88
C PRO A 49 -5.17 10.56 -17.01
N GLN A 50 -4.63 10.42 -18.22
CA GLN A 50 -3.31 10.95 -18.50
C GLN A 50 -3.45 12.46 -18.40
N ALA A 51 -2.62 13.11 -17.58
CA ALA A 51 -2.49 14.55 -17.63
C ALA A 51 -2.06 14.87 -19.07
N GLN A 52 -3.00 15.30 -19.90
CA GLN A 52 -2.68 15.82 -21.22
C GLN A 52 -1.70 16.96 -20.97
N GLU A 53 -0.58 16.95 -21.70
CA GLU A 53 0.25 18.13 -21.93
C GLU A 53 -0.66 19.18 -22.58
N THR A 54 -1.44 19.85 -21.74
CA THR A 54 -2.36 20.89 -22.17
C THR A 54 -1.55 22.15 -22.08
N THR A 55 -1.18 22.64 -23.26
CA THR A 55 -0.70 23.99 -23.50
C THR A 55 -1.52 24.97 -22.63
N GLY A 56 -0.90 25.53 -21.58
CA GLY A 56 -1.50 26.56 -20.72
C GLY A 56 -1.80 26.11 -19.28
N GLY A 57 -0.82 26.24 -18.39
CA GLY A 57 -1.04 26.53 -16.96
C GLY A 57 -1.64 25.46 -16.04
N GLY A 58 -1.96 24.25 -16.53
CA GLY A 58 -2.49 23.17 -15.70
C GLY A 58 -1.43 22.59 -14.75
N GLN A 59 -1.69 22.62 -13.44
CA GLN A 59 -0.82 22.03 -12.42
C GLN A 59 -0.66 20.51 -12.63
N GLU A 60 0.58 20.03 -12.67
CA GLU A 60 0.91 18.62 -12.93
C GLU A 60 0.49 17.72 -11.76
N VAL A 61 -0.37 16.72 -12.02
CA VAL A 61 -0.74 15.69 -11.04
C VAL A 61 0.37 14.66 -10.96
N THR A 62 0.87 14.42 -9.75
CA THR A 62 1.83 13.34 -9.47
C THR A 62 1.16 12.20 -8.69
N TYR A 63 1.86 11.10 -8.52
CA TYR A 63 1.35 9.91 -7.83
C TYR A 63 2.28 9.51 -6.69
N GLN A 64 1.76 8.80 -5.70
CA GLN A 64 2.52 8.25 -4.59
C GLN A 64 1.96 6.87 -4.25
N LEU A 65 2.85 5.90 -4.08
CA LEU A 65 2.50 4.62 -3.48
C LEU A 65 2.68 4.69 -1.97
N ARG A 66 1.73 4.11 -1.25
CA ARG A 66 1.77 3.97 0.20
C ARG A 66 1.66 2.50 0.57
N VAL A 67 2.47 2.07 1.52
CA VAL A 67 2.51 0.69 1.98
C VAL A 67 2.35 0.69 3.49
N THR A 68 1.33 0.00 3.99
CA THR A 68 0.98 -0.03 5.41
C THR A 68 0.59 -1.44 5.84
N LEU A 69 0.89 -1.82 7.08
CA LEU A 69 0.41 -3.08 7.64
C LEU A 69 -1.04 -2.94 8.11
N PHE A 70 -1.80 -4.01 7.94
CA PHE A 70 -3.19 -4.08 8.34
C PHE A 70 -3.48 -5.43 8.99
N ASP A 71 -4.19 -5.40 10.10
CA ASP A 71 -4.74 -6.60 10.72
C ASP A 71 -6.21 -6.75 10.31
N ARG A 72 -6.48 -7.80 9.53
CA ARG A 72 -7.83 -8.11 9.06
C ARG A 72 -8.78 -8.50 10.19
N SER A 73 -8.30 -9.22 11.20
CA SER A 73 -9.13 -9.71 12.29
C SER A 73 -9.65 -8.57 13.16
N HIS A 74 -8.83 -7.54 13.32
CA HIS A 74 -9.16 -6.37 14.16
C HIS A 74 -9.49 -5.11 13.35
N GLN A 75 -9.48 -5.21 12.02
CA GLN A 75 -9.69 -4.09 11.09
C GLN A 75 -8.84 -2.86 11.43
N HIS A 76 -7.55 -3.07 11.66
CA HIS A 76 -6.69 -2.04 12.23
C HIS A 76 -5.41 -1.86 11.42
N PHE A 77 -5.15 -0.63 10.98
CA PHE A 77 -3.87 -0.27 10.38
C PHE A 77 -2.83 -0.04 11.47
N PHE A 78 -1.63 -0.58 11.27
CA PHE A 78 -0.55 -0.45 12.24
C PHE A 78 0.82 -0.30 11.57
N GLY A 79 1.84 -0.05 12.39
CA GLY A 79 3.20 0.22 11.97
C GLY A 79 3.37 1.61 11.35
N ASN A 80 4.45 1.75 10.60
CA ASN A 80 4.70 2.92 9.77
C ASN A 80 4.07 2.74 8.39
N THR A 81 3.50 3.81 7.86
CA THR A 81 3.13 3.87 6.44
C THR A 81 4.33 4.37 5.66
N TRP A 82 4.94 3.48 4.88
CA TRP A 82 5.95 3.89 3.91
C TRP A 82 5.27 4.64 2.76
N LYS A 83 5.92 5.69 2.25
CA LYS A 83 5.44 6.53 1.16
C LYS A 83 6.55 6.65 0.12
N SER A 84 6.25 6.35 -1.14
CA SER A 84 7.20 6.55 -2.22
C SER A 84 7.49 8.03 -2.47
N PRO A 85 8.59 8.35 -3.17
CA PRO A 85 8.73 9.64 -3.84
C PRO A 85 7.55 9.92 -4.78
N SER A 86 7.39 11.19 -5.18
CA SER A 86 6.39 11.57 -6.16
C SER A 86 6.71 10.96 -7.53
N LEU A 87 5.82 10.12 -8.03
CA LEU A 87 5.92 9.38 -9.28
C LEU A 87 5.15 10.10 -10.38
N ARG A 88 5.68 10.02 -11.61
CA ARG A 88 5.03 10.56 -12.81
C ARG A 88 4.54 9.44 -13.71
N MET A 89 3.36 9.63 -14.29
CA MET A 89 2.78 8.69 -15.25
C MET A 89 3.30 9.00 -16.65
N LYS A 90 3.80 7.98 -17.34
CA LYS A 90 4.26 8.05 -18.73
C LYS A 90 3.62 6.89 -19.52
N ASN A 91 2.93 7.19 -20.61
CA ASN A 91 2.30 6.19 -21.49
C ASN A 91 1.46 5.16 -20.72
N LYS A 92 0.53 5.65 -19.87
CA LYS A 92 -0.34 4.84 -19.02
C LYS A 92 0.38 3.93 -17.99
N LYS A 93 1.66 4.19 -17.72
CA LYS A 93 2.49 3.43 -16.79
C LYS A 93 3.15 4.37 -15.79
N ILE A 94 3.27 3.93 -14.54
CA ILE A 94 4.00 4.62 -13.49
C ILE A 94 5.20 3.73 -13.12
N PRO A 95 6.43 4.14 -13.46
CA PRO A 95 7.62 3.44 -12.97
C PRO A 95 7.75 3.69 -11.47
N VAL A 96 7.94 2.62 -10.70
CA VAL A 96 8.14 2.67 -9.25
C VAL A 96 9.61 2.35 -8.97
N ASN A 97 10.02 1.12 -9.30
CA ASN A 97 11.38 0.59 -9.11
C ASN A 97 11.93 0.80 -7.68
N GLU A 98 11.07 0.58 -6.68
CA GLU A 98 11.42 0.72 -5.27
C GLU A 98 11.53 -0.65 -4.60
N VAL A 99 12.43 -0.78 -3.64
CA VAL A 99 12.59 -1.97 -2.81
C VAL A 99 12.31 -1.60 -1.37
N LEU A 100 11.33 -2.25 -0.76
CA LEU A 100 10.95 -2.04 0.63
C LEU A 100 11.43 -3.22 1.46
N TYR A 101 12.07 -2.90 2.58
CA TYR A 101 12.44 -3.85 3.59
C TYR A 101 11.58 -3.60 4.83
N PHE A 102 11.00 -4.65 5.38
CA PHE A 102 10.27 -4.57 6.63
C PHE A 102 10.55 -5.80 7.48
N HIS A 103 10.37 -5.64 8.79
CA HIS A 103 10.53 -6.70 9.76
C HIS A 103 9.30 -6.76 10.64
N THR A 104 8.82 -7.95 10.95
CA THR A 104 7.71 -8.13 11.88
C THR A 104 7.76 -9.48 12.58
N SER A 105 7.40 -9.50 13.86
CA SER A 105 7.12 -10.72 14.62
C SER A 105 5.66 -11.19 14.44
N LEU A 106 4.77 -10.34 13.92
CA LEU A 106 3.34 -10.64 13.73
C LEU A 106 3.09 -11.44 12.46
N ARG A 107 3.63 -12.67 12.42
CA ARG A 107 3.57 -13.61 11.30
C ARG A 107 2.24 -14.38 11.23
N LEU A 108 1.15 -13.72 11.62
CA LEU A 108 -0.19 -14.27 11.60
C LEU A 108 -0.80 -14.10 10.20
N PRO A 109 -1.63 -15.05 9.71
CA PRO A 109 -2.32 -14.88 8.43
C PRO A 109 -3.25 -13.66 8.35
N SER A 110 -3.73 -13.15 9.49
CA SER A 110 -4.53 -11.92 9.55
C SER A 110 -3.70 -10.66 9.26
N THR A 111 -2.38 -10.72 9.45
CA THR A 111 -1.45 -9.63 9.12
C THR A 111 -1.20 -9.59 7.62
N VAL A 112 -1.62 -8.50 6.99
CA VAL A 112 -1.47 -8.27 5.56
C VAL A 112 -0.80 -6.92 5.31
N VAL A 113 -0.25 -6.76 4.11
CA VAL A 113 0.22 -5.48 3.60
C VAL A 113 -0.86 -4.87 2.72
N VAL A 114 -1.12 -3.59 2.91
CA VAL A 114 -2.02 -2.82 2.04
C VAL A 114 -1.19 -1.83 1.24
N LEU A 115 -1.32 -1.91 -0.08
CA LEU A 115 -0.73 -0.97 -1.02
C LEU A 115 -1.81 0.00 -1.49
N GLU A 116 -1.58 1.31 -1.37
CA GLU A 116 -2.48 2.35 -1.85
C GLU A 116 -1.77 3.22 -2.90
N LEU A 117 -2.40 3.41 -4.06
CA LEU A 117 -2.04 4.42 -5.04
C LEU A 117 -2.80 5.71 -4.74
N VAL A 118 -2.06 6.79 -4.56
CA VAL A 118 -2.59 8.12 -4.26
C VAL A 118 -2.19 9.10 -5.36
N SER A 119 -3.13 9.89 -5.88
CA SER A 119 -2.79 11.05 -6.72
C SER A 119 -2.59 12.27 -5.83
N LEU A 120 -1.54 13.04 -6.13
CA LEU A 120 -1.17 14.29 -5.48
C LEU A 120 -1.38 15.43 -6.49
N SER A 121 -2.35 16.31 -6.22
CA SER A 121 -2.57 17.53 -7.00
C SER A 121 -2.23 18.75 -6.15
N PRO A 122 -1.54 19.76 -6.69
CA PRO A 122 -1.22 20.94 -5.90
C PRO A 122 -2.50 21.71 -5.59
N ARG A 123 -2.46 22.46 -4.50
CA ARG A 123 -3.51 23.39 -4.10
C ARG A 123 -3.00 24.82 -4.28
N PRO A 124 -3.90 25.81 -4.43
CA PRO A 124 -3.52 27.23 -4.54
C PRO A 124 -2.74 27.75 -3.33
N ASP A 125 -2.92 27.14 -2.15
CA ASP A 125 -2.22 27.45 -0.91
C ASP A 125 -0.79 26.87 -0.82
N GLY A 126 -0.31 26.21 -1.88
CA GLY A 126 1.00 25.56 -1.93
C GLY A 126 1.03 24.16 -1.32
N SER A 127 -0.05 23.69 -0.69
CA SER A 127 -0.15 22.32 -0.18
C SER A 127 -0.53 21.33 -1.29
N GLN A 128 -0.56 20.03 -0.98
CA GLN A 128 -0.94 18.97 -1.92
C GLN A 128 -2.22 18.28 -1.45
N GLN A 129 -3.20 18.17 -2.35
CA GLN A 129 -4.36 17.32 -2.15
C GLN A 129 -4.02 15.87 -2.50
N ALA A 130 -4.17 14.98 -1.52
CA ALA A 130 -4.00 13.54 -1.69
C ALA A 130 -5.36 12.85 -1.88
N LEU A 131 -5.53 12.10 -2.97
CA LEU A 131 -6.73 11.32 -3.27
C LEU A 131 -6.38 9.86 -3.59
N GLY A 132 -6.97 8.91 -2.87
CA GLY A 132 -6.82 7.48 -3.13
C GLY A 132 -7.45 7.10 -4.48
N ARG A 133 -6.65 6.49 -5.35
CA ARG A 133 -7.05 6.05 -6.70
C ARG A 133 -7.28 4.55 -6.77
N GLY A 134 -6.55 3.79 -5.97
CA GLY A 134 -6.83 2.40 -5.77
C GLY A 134 -5.96 1.78 -4.69
N PHE A 135 -6.31 0.58 -4.27
CA PHE A 135 -5.55 -0.15 -3.28
C PHE A 135 -5.61 -1.66 -3.51
N ALA A 136 -4.66 -2.39 -2.94
CA ALA A 136 -4.60 -3.84 -3.00
C ALA A 136 -4.15 -4.39 -1.66
N VAL A 137 -4.59 -5.61 -1.36
CA VAL A 137 -4.22 -6.33 -0.14
C VAL A 137 -3.32 -7.49 -0.52
N LEU A 138 -2.16 -7.56 0.13
CA LEU A 138 -1.16 -8.58 -0.06
C LEU A 138 -1.01 -9.41 1.21
N GLU A 139 -1.33 -10.71 1.10
CA GLU A 139 -1.08 -11.66 2.17
C GLU A 139 0.41 -12.03 2.21
N LEU A 140 1.06 -11.74 3.34
CA LEU A 140 2.48 -12.05 3.53
C LEU A 140 2.71 -13.45 4.12
N PHE A 141 1.84 -13.84 5.05
CA PHE A 141 1.98 -15.06 5.84
C PHE A 141 0.81 -15.97 5.52
N THR A 142 1.00 -16.92 4.60
CA THR A 142 -0.06 -17.86 4.24
C THR A 142 0.28 -19.25 4.78
N ASN A 143 -0.74 -19.97 5.25
CA ASN A 143 -0.59 -21.36 5.70
C ASN A 143 -0.53 -22.36 4.53
N ARG A 144 -0.56 -21.88 3.27
CA ARG A 144 -0.57 -22.72 2.08
C ARG A 144 0.82 -22.69 1.40
N PRO A 145 1.62 -23.77 1.50
CA PRO A 145 2.94 -23.82 0.87
C PRO A 145 2.89 -23.76 -0.68
N GLU A 146 1.74 -24.07 -1.29
CA GLU A 146 1.59 -24.19 -2.75
C GLU A 146 1.44 -22.85 -3.49
N ALA A 147 1.35 -21.72 -2.77
CA ALA A 147 1.33 -20.38 -3.35
C ALA A 147 2.67 -19.66 -3.21
N GLN A 148 3.77 -20.39 -2.99
CA GLN A 148 5.10 -19.96 -3.43
C GLN A 148 5.12 -20.00 -4.96
N ALA A 149 4.34 -19.10 -5.57
CA ALA A 149 4.21 -19.00 -7.01
C ALA A 149 5.60 -18.70 -7.58
N ALA A 150 6.10 -19.67 -8.35
CA ALA A 150 6.96 -19.52 -9.50
C ALA A 150 7.50 -18.11 -9.72
N ASP A 151 8.81 -17.97 -9.53
CA ASP A 151 9.64 -17.03 -10.27
C ASP A 151 9.09 -15.60 -10.38
N GLY A 152 9.23 -14.82 -9.31
CA GLY A 152 9.75 -13.47 -9.47
C GLY A 152 8.86 -12.37 -10.06
N ASP A 153 7.65 -12.61 -10.58
CA ASP A 153 6.80 -11.53 -11.13
C ASP A 153 5.30 -11.74 -10.82
N ARG A 154 4.88 -11.39 -9.60
CA ARG A 154 3.47 -11.43 -9.21
C ARG A 154 2.79 -10.13 -9.65
N ARG A 155 1.69 -10.25 -10.39
CA ARG A 155 0.85 -9.10 -10.76
C ARG A 155 -0.27 -8.93 -9.74
N LEU A 156 -0.32 -7.77 -9.11
CA LEU A 156 -1.31 -7.40 -8.11
C LEU A 156 -2.31 -6.42 -8.73
N ASN A 157 -3.59 -6.76 -8.69
CA ASN A 157 -4.63 -5.89 -9.17
C ASN A 157 -5.08 -4.92 -8.07
N LEU A 158 -5.19 -3.63 -8.37
CA LEU A 158 -5.72 -2.65 -7.41
C LEU A 158 -7.23 -2.46 -7.61
N HIS A 159 -7.96 -2.51 -6.51
CA HIS A 159 -9.34 -2.10 -6.37
C HIS A 159 -9.45 -0.59 -6.46
N HIS A 160 -10.53 -0.08 -7.04
CA HIS A 160 -10.77 1.36 -7.07
C HIS A 160 -11.09 1.92 -5.67
N GLY A 161 -10.60 3.13 -5.40
CA GLY A 161 -10.93 3.88 -4.18
C GLY A 161 -9.81 3.88 -3.14
N SER A 162 -10.19 3.87 -1.86
CA SER A 162 -9.27 4.01 -0.73
C SER A 162 -9.33 2.78 0.19
N PRO A 163 -8.21 2.40 0.84
CA PRO A 163 -8.17 1.34 1.84
C PRO A 163 -9.12 1.52 3.01
N ARG A 164 -9.65 2.74 3.22
CA ARG A 164 -10.68 3.00 4.24
C ARG A 164 -11.93 2.13 4.07
N SER A 165 -12.19 1.63 2.86
CA SER A 165 -13.24 0.64 2.62
C SER A 165 -13.05 -0.65 3.43
N LEU A 166 -11.82 -1.03 3.77
CA LEU A 166 -11.52 -2.17 4.65
C LEU A 166 -12.05 -1.99 6.09
N LEU A 167 -12.29 -0.75 6.50
CA LEU A 167 -12.86 -0.40 7.81
C LEU A 167 -14.39 -0.36 7.79
N HIS A 168 -15.00 -0.52 6.62
CA HIS A 168 -16.44 -0.37 6.48
C HIS A 168 -17.17 -1.61 7.01
N PRO A 169 -18.14 -1.48 7.93
CA PRO A 169 -18.83 -2.61 8.55
C PRO A 169 -19.52 -3.56 7.56
N LEU A 170 -19.99 -3.05 6.41
CA LEU A 170 -20.65 -3.87 5.37
C LEU A 170 -19.68 -4.74 4.56
N VAL A 171 -18.37 -4.47 4.61
CA VAL A 171 -17.34 -5.32 3.99
C VAL A 171 -17.05 -6.57 4.86
N LYS A 172 -17.62 -6.65 6.08
CA LYS A 172 -17.52 -7.82 6.97
C LYS A 172 -18.17 -9.10 6.41
N ALA A 173 -19.04 -9.00 5.41
CA ALA A 173 -19.91 -10.12 5.03
C ALA A 173 -19.47 -10.88 3.78
N THR A 174 -18.55 -10.37 2.97
CA THR A 174 -18.31 -10.96 1.65
C THR A 174 -16.87 -10.80 1.16
N ASP A 175 -16.38 -11.87 0.51
CA ASP A 175 -15.22 -11.94 -0.38
C ASP A 175 -15.33 -11.00 -1.63
N ASP A 176 -16.09 -9.90 -1.53
CA ASP A 176 -16.68 -9.10 -2.61
C ASP A 176 -15.83 -7.92 -3.10
N CYS A 177 -14.53 -7.90 -2.82
CA CYS A 177 -13.66 -6.97 -3.55
C CYS A 177 -13.39 -7.44 -5.00
N LYS A 178 -14.17 -8.37 -5.56
CA LYS A 178 -13.83 -9.06 -6.83
C LYS A 178 -14.13 -8.31 -8.12
N GLU A 179 -15.01 -7.32 -8.16
CA GLU A 179 -15.65 -7.02 -9.45
C GLU A 179 -15.14 -5.82 -10.25
N ARG A 180 -14.19 -5.00 -9.77
CA ARG A 180 -13.63 -3.93 -10.63
C ARG A 180 -12.16 -3.63 -10.34
N PHE A 181 -11.29 -4.40 -10.96
CA PHE A 181 -9.86 -4.12 -11.02
C PHE A 181 -9.57 -3.11 -12.12
N PHE A 182 -8.82 -2.05 -11.80
CA PHE A 182 -8.51 -0.98 -12.77
C PHE A 182 -7.01 -0.81 -13.04
N TYR A 183 -6.16 -1.43 -12.23
CA TYR A 183 -4.72 -1.21 -12.28
C TYR A 183 -3.98 -2.50 -11.95
N ILE A 184 -2.82 -2.69 -12.58
CA ILE A 184 -1.97 -3.86 -12.37
C ILE A 184 -0.60 -3.38 -11.90
N LEU A 185 -0.20 -3.80 -10.70
CA LEU A 185 1.11 -3.53 -10.12
C LEU A 185 1.95 -4.81 -10.15
N CYS A 186 3.10 -4.77 -10.83
CA CYS A 186 4.07 -5.87 -10.78
C CYS A 186 4.88 -5.77 -9.48
N ILE A 187 4.88 -6.86 -8.71
CA ILE A 187 5.61 -6.97 -7.45
C ILE A 187 6.42 -8.27 -7.41
N VAL A 188 7.53 -8.23 -6.68
CA VAL A 188 8.33 -9.40 -6.33
C VAL A 188 8.46 -9.45 -4.82
N ILE A 189 8.19 -10.61 -4.23
CA ILE A 189 8.34 -10.82 -2.78
C ILE A 189 9.48 -11.79 -2.57
N ILE A 190 10.44 -11.42 -1.74
CA ILE A 190 11.56 -12.26 -1.35
C ILE A 190 11.49 -12.40 0.19
N TYR A 191 11.44 -13.64 0.66
CA TYR A 191 11.38 -14.01 2.08
C TYR A 191 12.76 -14.36 2.62
#